data_AF-A0A7X7MPH0-F1
#
_entry.id   AF-A0A7X7MPH0-F1
#
_cell.length_a   1.000
_cell.length_b   1.000
_cell.length_c   1.000
_cell.angle_alpha   90.00
_cell.angle_beta   90.00
_cell.angle_gamma   90.00
#
_symmetry.space_group_name_H-M   'P 1'
#
loop_
_entity.id
_entity.type
_entity.pdbx_description
1 polymer ?
#
loop_
_entity_poly.entity_id
_entity_poly.type
_entity_poly.pdbx_seq_one_letter_code
_entity_poly.pdbx_strand_id
1 'polypeptide(L)'
;RAPAGKRFYAVQIVPGTCKITEALDGVRNLYTLPPADVLADASQSLGRLFSEWSEGRTAWQIVRRRAAAGAGGAVDARAGDNLVRQWAAEEVGRLLVSGQAERREAARELALAWSLVTPVSSAVVLETQQQYQQAGLEPVKGSSVPTVPEPSFWILLCVAVAVFAVWQTRQRRRQRAS
;
A
#
# COMPACT_ATOMS: atom_id res chain seq x y z
N ARG A 1 8.68 -10.96 -24.87
CA ARG A 1 9.18 -11.17 -23.48
C ARG A 1 10.12 -10.00 -23.16
N ALA A 2 9.87 -9.21 -22.13
CA ALA A 2 10.78 -8.13 -21.73
C ALA A 2 12.16 -8.70 -21.35
N PRO A 3 13.27 -8.04 -21.70
CA PRO A 3 14.60 -8.45 -21.26
C PRO A 3 14.70 -8.44 -19.73
N ALA A 4 15.30 -9.48 -19.16
CA ALA A 4 15.48 -9.61 -17.73
C ALA A 4 16.26 -8.39 -17.18
N GLY A 5 15.70 -7.72 -16.18
CA GLY A 5 16.33 -6.57 -15.52
C GLY A 5 15.95 -5.18 -16.06
N LYS A 6 15.19 -5.07 -17.16
CA LYS A 6 14.67 -3.76 -17.60
C LYS A 6 13.26 -3.51 -17.06
N ARG A 7 13.04 -2.30 -16.55
CA ARG A 7 11.72 -1.79 -16.13
C ARG A 7 11.18 -0.89 -17.23
N PHE A 8 9.92 -1.09 -17.61
CA PHE A 8 9.21 -0.23 -18.55
C PHE A 8 8.18 0.58 -17.78
N TYR A 9 8.09 1.87 -18.07
CA TYR A 9 7.11 2.76 -17.46
C TYR A 9 6.13 3.24 -18.54
N ALA A 10 4.86 2.88 -18.41
CA ALA A 10 3.78 3.41 -19.22
C ALA A 10 3.19 4.63 -18.51
N VAL A 11 3.29 5.78 -19.16
CA VAL A 11 2.88 7.07 -18.60
C VAL A 11 1.82 7.68 -19.51
N GLN A 12 0.65 7.93 -18.95
CA GLN A 12 -0.47 8.53 -19.67
C GLN A 12 -0.48 10.04 -19.45
N ILE A 13 -0.07 10.80 -20.48
CA ILE A 13 -0.03 12.27 -20.47
C ILE A 13 -1.27 12.92 -21.10
N VAL A 14 -2.12 12.13 -21.77
CA VAL A 14 -3.38 12.57 -22.39
C VAL A 14 -4.45 11.51 -22.13
N PRO A 15 -5.71 11.87 -21.85
CA PRO A 15 -6.80 10.90 -21.68
C PRO A 15 -7.04 10.11 -22.98
N GLY A 16 -7.30 8.81 -22.85
CA GLY A 16 -7.57 7.93 -23.98
C GLY A 16 -6.93 6.54 -23.87
N THR A 17 -7.23 5.67 -24.83
CA THR A 17 -6.60 4.35 -24.95
C THR A 17 -5.25 4.46 -25.65
N CYS A 18 -4.24 3.75 -25.15
CA CYS A 18 -2.92 3.71 -25.76
C CYS A 18 -2.72 2.36 -26.45
N LYS A 19 -2.62 2.38 -27.79
CA LYS A 19 -2.42 1.15 -28.58
C LYS A 19 -1.13 0.41 -28.24
N ILE A 20 -0.12 1.13 -27.77
CA ILE A 20 1.13 0.54 -27.30
C ILE A 20 0.91 -0.22 -25.99
N THR A 21 0.14 0.33 -25.03
CA THR A 21 -0.13 -0.38 -23.78
C THR A 21 -1.10 -1.55 -23.97
N GLU A 22 -2.02 -1.47 -24.94
CA GLU A 22 -2.81 -2.62 -25.38
C GLU A 22 -1.91 -3.74 -25.92
N ALA A 23 -0.96 -3.41 -26.79
CA ALA A 23 -0.03 -4.39 -27.38
C ALA A 23 0.99 -4.97 -26.37
N LEU A 24 1.31 -4.20 -25.32
CA LEU A 24 2.19 -4.62 -24.23
C LEU A 24 1.45 -5.28 -23.07
N ASP A 25 0.17 -5.57 -23.24
CA ASP A 25 -0.56 -6.26 -22.20
C ASP A 25 0.01 -7.66 -21.94
N GLY A 26 0.01 -8.06 -20.66
CA GLY A 26 0.62 -9.31 -20.21
C GLY A 26 2.14 -9.32 -20.17
N VAL A 27 2.80 -8.23 -20.61
CA VAL A 27 4.26 -8.07 -20.48
C VAL A 27 4.62 -7.82 -19.02
N ARG A 28 5.53 -8.65 -18.49
CA ARG A 28 6.09 -8.47 -17.14
C ARG A 28 7.06 -7.30 -17.09
N ASN A 29 7.19 -6.66 -15.93
CA ASN A 29 8.03 -5.48 -15.67
C ASN A 29 7.54 -4.19 -16.37
N LEU A 30 6.25 -4.13 -16.72
CA LEU A 30 5.57 -2.90 -17.13
C LEU A 30 4.90 -2.28 -15.91
N TYR A 31 5.25 -1.03 -15.62
CA TYR A 31 4.75 -0.25 -14.49
C TYR A 31 3.98 0.95 -15.01
N THR A 32 2.86 1.28 -14.38
CA THR A 32 2.09 2.48 -14.70
C THR A 32 2.14 3.46 -13.55
N LEU A 33 2.33 4.73 -13.87
CA LEU A 33 2.09 5.81 -12.91
C LEU A 33 0.59 6.03 -12.74
N PRO A 34 0.10 6.42 -11.54
CA PRO A 34 -1.28 6.84 -11.35
C PRO A 34 -1.65 7.93 -12.38
N PRO A 35 -2.65 7.70 -13.25
CA PRO A 35 -2.96 8.64 -14.33
C PRO A 35 -3.39 10.02 -13.81
N ALA A 36 -4.05 10.07 -12.64
CA ALA A 36 -4.55 11.32 -12.06
C ALA A 36 -3.43 12.35 -11.83
N ASP A 37 -2.29 11.92 -11.28
CA ASP A 37 -1.18 12.82 -10.97
C ASP A 37 -0.52 13.32 -12.27
N VAL A 38 -0.29 12.42 -13.22
CA VAL A 38 0.39 12.73 -14.50
C VAL A 38 -0.48 13.60 -15.41
N LEU A 39 -1.80 13.37 -15.44
CA LEU A 39 -2.74 14.17 -16.22
C LEU A 39 -2.91 15.58 -15.63
N ALA A 40 -2.69 15.75 -14.32
CA ALA A 40 -2.70 17.06 -13.67
C ALA A 40 -1.43 17.87 -13.97
N ASP A 41 -0.25 17.28 -13.81
CA ASP A 41 1.04 17.90 -14.15
C ASP A 41 2.09 16.86 -14.52
N ALA A 42 2.22 16.60 -15.82
CA ALA A 42 3.17 15.63 -16.35
C ALA A 42 4.62 15.98 -16.01
N SER A 43 4.98 17.28 -16.02
CA SER A 43 6.35 17.73 -15.75
C SER A 43 6.74 17.46 -14.31
N GLN A 44 5.85 17.77 -13.36
CA GLN A 44 6.08 17.52 -11.95
C GLN A 44 6.13 16.01 -11.65
N SER A 45 5.20 15.22 -12.17
CA SER A 45 5.16 13.77 -11.94
C SER A 45 6.38 13.05 -12.52
N LEU A 46 6.79 13.41 -13.74
CA LEU A 46 8.01 12.88 -14.35
C LEU A 46 9.26 13.38 -13.63
N GLY A 47 9.28 14.64 -13.21
CA GLY A 47 10.38 15.21 -12.43
C GLY A 47 10.62 14.46 -11.12
N ARG A 48 9.55 14.10 -10.39
CA ARG A 48 9.64 13.25 -9.19
C ARG A 48 10.23 11.88 -9.52
N LEU A 49 9.69 11.21 -10.56
CA LEU A 49 10.19 9.91 -11.01
C LEU A 49 11.68 9.94 -11.37
N PHE A 50 12.10 10.91 -12.18
CA PHE A 50 13.51 11.05 -12.57
C PHE A 50 14.40 11.41 -11.38
N SER A 51 13.88 12.15 -10.41
CA SER A 51 14.62 12.44 -9.19
C SER A 51 14.92 11.16 -8.39
N GLU A 52 14.06 10.14 -8.43
CA GLU A 52 14.33 8.84 -7.79
C GLU A 52 15.48 8.08 -8.47
N TRP A 53 15.77 8.38 -9.73
CA TRP A 53 16.85 7.77 -10.50
C TRP A 53 18.15 8.59 -10.46
N SER A 54 18.16 9.76 -9.80
CA SER A 54 19.37 10.58 -9.70
C SER A 54 20.48 9.84 -8.95
N GLU A 55 21.71 9.95 -9.45
CA GLU A 55 22.90 9.40 -8.80
C GLU A 55 23.03 9.92 -7.36
N GLY A 56 23.46 9.06 -6.43
CA GLY A 56 23.68 9.42 -5.03
C GLY A 56 22.50 9.13 -4.07
N ARG A 57 21.37 8.61 -4.55
CA ARG A 57 20.29 8.13 -3.65
C ARG A 57 20.49 6.67 -3.26
N THR A 58 20.36 6.38 -1.97
CA THR A 58 20.28 5.02 -1.47
C THR A 58 18.97 4.39 -1.91
N ALA A 59 19.04 3.39 -2.79
CA ALA A 59 17.88 2.62 -3.24
C ALA A 59 17.95 1.18 -2.71
N TRP A 60 16.82 0.66 -2.23
CA TRP A 60 16.70 -0.74 -1.86
C TRP A 60 16.38 -1.57 -3.09
N GLN A 61 17.24 -2.53 -3.43
CA GLN A 61 16.97 -3.51 -4.47
C GLN A 61 16.51 -4.83 -3.86
N ILE A 62 15.22 -5.15 -4.01
CA ILE A 62 14.67 -6.44 -3.58
C ILE A 62 14.99 -7.47 -4.67
N VAL A 63 15.85 -8.44 -4.34
CA VAL A 63 16.20 -9.54 -5.23
C VAL A 63 15.58 -10.84 -4.69
N ARG A 64 14.65 -11.42 -5.44
CA ARG A 64 14.12 -12.75 -5.13
C ARG A 64 15.08 -13.80 -5.68
N ARG A 65 15.74 -14.55 -4.82
CA ARG A 65 16.56 -15.71 -5.18
C ARG A 65 15.86 -16.99 -4.73
N ARG A 66 15.85 -18.01 -5.57
CA ARG A 66 15.35 -19.34 -5.19
C ARG A 66 16.36 -19.97 -4.23
N ALA A 67 15.94 -20.31 -3.02
CA ALA A 67 16.77 -21.11 -2.13
C ALA A 67 16.98 -22.51 -2.72
N ALA A 68 18.15 -23.11 -2.49
CA ALA A 68 18.41 -24.49 -2.90
C ALA A 68 17.39 -25.43 -2.23
N ALA A 69 16.92 -26.43 -2.97
CA ALA A 69 15.99 -27.42 -2.45
C ALA A 69 16.65 -28.15 -1.27
N GLY A 70 16.13 -27.96 -0.06
CA GLY A 70 16.66 -28.55 1.17
C GLY A 70 16.76 -27.61 2.37
N ALA A 71 16.67 -26.29 2.18
CA ALA A 71 16.80 -25.31 3.28
C ALA A 71 15.48 -24.95 3.99
N GLY A 72 14.35 -25.57 3.63
CA GLY A 72 13.05 -25.27 4.20
C GLY A 72 12.57 -26.37 5.13
N GLY A 73 12.58 -26.12 6.44
CA GLY A 73 11.69 -26.84 7.35
C GLY A 73 10.24 -26.69 6.88
N ALA A 74 9.38 -27.68 7.19
CA ALA A 74 8.00 -27.82 6.70
C ALA A 74 7.31 -26.45 6.53
N VAL A 75 7.29 -25.97 5.28
CA VAL A 75 6.62 -24.72 4.94
C VAL A 75 5.15 -25.05 4.93
N ASP A 76 4.45 -24.67 5.98
CA ASP A 76 2.99 -24.68 5.97
C ASP A 76 2.57 -23.83 4.76
N ALA A 77 2.00 -24.46 3.73
CA ALA A 77 1.91 -23.91 2.37
C ALA A 77 0.93 -22.72 2.25
N ARG A 78 0.41 -22.22 3.38
CA ARG A 78 -0.44 -21.04 3.45
C ARG A 78 0.43 -19.80 3.51
N ALA A 79 0.55 -19.13 2.37
CA ALA A 79 0.89 -17.72 2.34
C ALA A 79 -0.04 -16.96 3.30
N GLY A 80 0.51 -16.14 4.20
CA GLY A 80 -0.32 -15.32 5.08
C GLY A 80 -1.21 -14.36 4.28
N ASP A 81 -2.40 -14.07 4.77
CA ASP A 81 -3.43 -13.27 4.07
C ASP A 81 -2.91 -11.94 3.53
N ASN A 82 -1.97 -11.30 4.25
CA ASN A 82 -1.35 -10.04 3.82
C ASN A 82 -0.51 -10.18 2.54
N LEU A 83 0.14 -11.33 2.33
CA LEU A 83 0.89 -11.58 1.10
C LEU A 83 -0.06 -11.72 -0.09
N VAL A 84 -1.23 -12.34 0.12
CA VAL A 84 -2.26 -12.45 -0.91
C VAL A 84 -2.88 -11.10 -1.22
N ARG A 85 -3.15 -10.27 -0.20
CA ARG A 85 -3.60 -8.88 -0.39
C ARG A 85 -2.57 -8.02 -1.14
N GLN A 86 -1.29 -8.17 -0.82
CA GLN A 86 -0.23 -7.48 -1.56
C GLN A 86 -0.21 -7.90 -3.03
N TRP A 87 -0.27 -9.21 -3.30
CA TRP A 87 -0.36 -9.73 -4.66
C TRP A 87 -1.59 -9.20 -5.40
N ALA A 88 -2.77 -9.21 -4.76
CA ALA A 88 -4.01 -8.71 -5.36
C ALA A 88 -3.92 -7.22 -5.70
N ALA A 89 -3.29 -6.39 -4.86
CA ALA A 89 -3.06 -4.98 -5.15
C ALA A 89 -2.14 -4.76 -6.37
N GLU A 90 -1.05 -5.53 -6.47
CA GLU A 90 -0.15 -5.50 -7.63
C GLU A 90 -0.87 -5.96 -8.92
N GLU A 91 -1.73 -6.97 -8.80
CA GLU A 91 -2.50 -7.55 -9.91
C GLU A 91 -3.57 -6.59 -10.44
N VAL A 92 -4.30 -5.89 -9.56
CA VAL A 92 -5.24 -4.83 -9.95
C VAL A 92 -4.51 -3.76 -10.78
N GLY A 93 -3.35 -3.30 -10.31
CA GLY A 93 -2.54 -2.33 -11.07
C GLY A 93 -2.18 -2.83 -12.47
N ARG A 94 -1.81 -4.11 -12.61
CA ARG A 94 -1.47 -4.72 -13.90
C ARG A 94 -2.66 -4.77 -14.87
N LEU A 95 -3.85 -5.13 -14.39
CA LEU A 95 -5.05 -5.24 -15.22
C LEU A 95 -5.46 -3.89 -15.82
N LEU A 96 -5.20 -2.79 -15.11
CA LEU A 96 -5.55 -1.44 -15.54
C LEU A 96 -4.64 -0.87 -16.64
N VAL A 97 -3.47 -1.47 -16.89
CA VAL A 97 -2.47 -0.94 -17.85
C VAL A 97 -3.02 -0.78 -19.27
N SER A 98 -3.82 -1.74 -19.72
CA SER A 98 -4.38 -1.75 -21.07
C SER A 98 -5.59 -0.82 -21.25
N GLY A 99 -6.23 -0.38 -20.15
CA GLY A 99 -7.47 0.41 -20.17
C GLY A 99 -8.72 -0.33 -20.68
N GLN A 100 -8.59 -1.61 -21.07
CA GLN A 100 -9.69 -2.42 -21.61
C GLN A 100 -10.82 -2.60 -20.60
N ALA A 101 -12.07 -2.53 -21.06
CA ALA A 101 -13.25 -2.59 -20.19
C ALA A 101 -13.34 -3.92 -19.42
N GLU A 102 -13.11 -5.05 -20.09
CA GLU A 102 -13.13 -6.38 -19.45
C GLU A 102 -12.10 -6.51 -18.34
N ARG A 103 -10.88 -5.99 -18.57
CA ARG A 103 -9.82 -6.00 -17.54
C ARG A 103 -10.11 -5.05 -16.39
N ARG A 104 -10.74 -3.91 -16.67
CA ARG A 104 -11.20 -2.99 -15.62
C ARG A 104 -12.24 -3.67 -14.73
N GLU A 105 -13.14 -4.48 -15.29
CA GLU A 105 -14.11 -5.22 -14.49
C GLU A 105 -13.43 -6.32 -13.66
N ALA A 106 -12.53 -7.11 -14.25
CA ALA A 106 -11.75 -8.10 -13.50
C ALA A 106 -10.91 -7.46 -12.37
N ALA A 107 -10.36 -6.27 -12.61
CA ALA A 107 -9.64 -5.48 -11.61
C ALA A 107 -10.58 -5.04 -10.47
N ARG A 108 -11.81 -4.62 -10.80
CA ARG A 108 -12.83 -4.24 -9.82
C ARG A 108 -13.25 -5.42 -8.96
N GLU A 109 -13.54 -6.56 -9.56
CA GLU A 109 -13.90 -7.79 -8.84
C GLU A 109 -12.79 -8.25 -7.89
N LEU A 110 -11.53 -8.23 -8.34
CA LEU A 110 -10.38 -8.60 -7.52
C LEU A 110 -10.19 -7.64 -6.34
N ALA A 111 -10.36 -6.32 -6.57
CA ALA A 111 -10.25 -5.34 -5.51
C ALA A 111 -11.37 -5.47 -4.47
N LEU A 112 -12.60 -5.77 -4.90
CA LEU A 112 -13.73 -6.03 -3.99
C LEU A 112 -13.51 -7.31 -3.17
N ALA A 113 -13.07 -8.40 -3.82
CA ALA A 113 -12.83 -9.69 -3.16
C ALA A 113 -11.81 -9.58 -2.00
N TRP A 114 -10.83 -8.68 -2.12
CA TRP A 114 -9.79 -8.47 -1.11
C TRP A 114 -9.95 -7.17 -0.32
N SER A 115 -11.07 -6.45 -0.47
CA SER A 115 -11.34 -5.16 0.18
C SER A 115 -10.20 -4.14 0.02
N LEU A 116 -9.69 -4.03 -1.20
CA LEU A 116 -8.59 -3.13 -1.55
C LEU A 116 -9.15 -1.79 -2.02
N VAL A 117 -8.53 -0.69 -1.58
CA VAL A 117 -8.82 0.65 -2.09
C VAL A 117 -7.91 0.91 -3.28
N THR A 118 -8.50 1.05 -4.46
CA THR A 118 -7.78 1.19 -5.74
C THR A 118 -8.49 2.21 -6.63
N PRO A 119 -7.92 2.66 -7.76
CA PRO A 119 -8.60 3.57 -8.68
C PRO A 119 -9.96 3.06 -9.21
N VAL A 120 -10.21 1.75 -9.16
CA VAL A 120 -11.50 1.12 -9.56
C VAL A 120 -12.38 0.71 -8.37
N SER A 121 -11.88 0.91 -7.16
CA SER A 121 -12.59 0.64 -5.89
C SER A 121 -12.27 1.74 -4.89
N SER A 122 -13.04 2.83 -4.93
CA SER A 122 -12.91 3.90 -3.95
C SER A 122 -13.52 3.48 -2.62
N ALA A 123 -12.83 3.76 -1.51
CA ALA A 123 -13.46 3.78 -0.20
C ALA A 123 -14.20 5.11 -0.07
N VAL A 124 -15.52 5.08 -0.16
CA VAL A 124 -16.33 6.23 0.20
C VAL A 124 -16.47 6.20 1.72
N VAL A 125 -15.82 7.14 2.40
CA VAL A 125 -16.00 7.34 3.85
C VAL A 125 -17.35 8.00 4.04
N LEU A 126 -18.31 7.22 4.53
CA LEU A 126 -19.62 7.73 4.91
C LEU A 126 -19.56 8.12 6.38
N GLU A 127 -19.50 9.42 6.65
CA GLU A 127 -19.39 9.96 8.01
C GLU A 127 -20.76 10.08 8.69
N THR A 128 -21.84 10.12 7.92
CA THR A 128 -23.20 10.31 8.44
C THR A 128 -24.12 9.14 8.12
N GLN A 129 -24.96 8.78 9.09
CA GLN A 129 -25.90 7.66 9.01
C GLN A 129 -26.91 7.81 7.86
N GLN A 130 -27.23 9.05 7.47
CA GLN A 130 -28.06 9.33 6.29
C GLN A 130 -27.38 8.92 4.98
N GLN A 131 -26.06 9.03 4.86
CA GLN A 131 -25.36 8.63 3.64
C GLN A 131 -25.27 7.10 3.50
N TYR A 132 -25.24 6.35 4.61
CA TYR A 132 -25.38 4.90 4.60
C TYR A 132 -26.74 4.46 4.04
N GLN A 133 -27.81 5.12 4.47
CA GLN A 133 -29.17 4.84 3.99
C GLN A 133 -29.35 5.21 2.51
N GLN A 134 -28.75 6.31 2.05
CA GLN A 134 -28.79 6.73 0.64
C GLN A 134 -27.96 5.81 -0.28
N ALA A 135 -26.85 5.27 0.22
CA ALA A 135 -26.02 4.32 -0.52
C ALA A 135 -26.52 2.86 -0.44
N GLY A 136 -27.57 2.59 0.36
CA GLY A 136 -28.10 1.24 0.55
C GLY A 136 -27.14 0.29 1.29
N LEU A 137 -26.25 0.83 2.12
CA LEU A 137 -25.20 0.06 2.80
C LEU A 137 -25.52 -0.07 4.30
N GLU A 138 -25.44 -1.30 4.83
CA GLU A 138 -25.43 -1.52 6.27
C GLU A 138 -24.04 -1.22 6.85
N PRO A 139 -23.94 -0.52 8.00
CA PRO A 139 -22.65 -0.20 8.60
C PRO A 139 -21.91 -1.47 8.98
N VAL A 140 -20.68 -1.60 8.49
CA VAL A 140 -19.84 -2.78 8.74
C VAL A 140 -19.48 -2.81 10.24
N LYS A 141 -19.78 -3.93 10.91
CA LYS A 141 -19.42 -4.16 12.31
C LYS A 141 -17.90 -4.04 12.48
N GLY A 142 -17.47 -3.29 13.51
CA GLY A 142 -16.09 -2.85 13.75
C GLY A 142 -15.01 -3.93 13.94
N SER A 143 -15.32 -5.21 13.71
CA SER A 143 -14.39 -6.34 13.78
C SER A 143 -13.70 -6.66 12.44
N SER A 144 -14.00 -5.94 11.36
CA SER A 144 -13.43 -6.16 10.01
C SER A 144 -12.31 -5.18 9.64
N VAL A 145 -12.10 -4.15 10.47
CA VAL A 145 -10.98 -3.23 10.33
C VAL A 145 -9.79 -3.85 11.04
N PRO A 146 -8.62 -4.02 10.41
CA PRO A 146 -7.42 -4.47 11.09
C PRO A 146 -7.05 -3.42 12.13
N THR A 147 -7.49 -3.66 13.37
CA THR A 147 -7.09 -2.86 14.52
C THR A 147 -5.61 -3.12 14.69
N VAL A 148 -4.79 -2.13 14.40
CA VAL A 148 -3.41 -2.12 14.87
C VAL A 148 -3.52 -2.20 16.39
N PRO A 149 -3.10 -3.30 17.04
CA PRO A 149 -3.14 -3.34 18.49
C PRO A 149 -2.21 -2.23 18.95
N GLU A 150 -2.75 -1.16 19.55
CA GLU A 150 -1.93 -0.05 20.04
C GLU A 150 -0.96 -0.61 21.08
N PRO A 151 0.34 -0.78 20.77
CA PRO A 151 1.30 -1.36 21.72
C PRO A 151 1.67 -0.33 22.80
N SER A 152 1.10 0.87 22.73
CA SER A 152 1.61 2.11 23.32
C SER A 152 1.01 2.45 24.68
N PHE A 153 -0.15 1.92 25.05
CA PHE A 153 -0.78 2.29 26.33
C PHE A 153 0.06 1.88 27.55
N TRP A 154 0.47 0.60 27.59
CA TRP A 154 1.26 0.07 28.72
C TRP A 154 2.65 0.70 28.79
N ILE A 155 3.28 0.95 27.65
CA ILE A 155 4.60 1.59 27.57
C ILE A 155 4.52 3.03 28.10
N LEU A 156 3.52 3.80 27.66
CA LEU A 156 3.30 5.17 28.15
C LEU A 156 3.01 5.20 29.65
N LEU A 157 2.21 4.27 30.16
CA LEU A 157 1.91 4.15 31.58
C LEU A 157 3.18 3.88 32.41
N CYS A 158 4.03 2.95 31.97
CA CYS A 158 5.30 2.65 32.64
C CYS A 158 6.24 3.88 32.66
N VAL A 159 6.33 4.63 31.57
CA VAL A 159 7.14 5.85 31.49
C VAL A 159 6.61 6.93 32.43
N ALA A 160 5.29 7.15 32.46
CA ALA A 160 4.67 8.13 33.34
C ALA A 160 4.92 7.82 34.83
N VAL A 161 4.79 6.54 35.23
CA VAL A 161 5.07 6.09 36.60
C VAL A 161 6.54 6.27 36.95
N ALA A 162 7.46 5.94 36.04
CA ALA A 162 8.90 6.10 36.28
C ALA A 162 9.28 7.58 36.48
N VAL A 163 8.77 8.48 35.65
CA VAL A 163 8.99 9.93 35.78
C VAL A 163 8.43 10.45 37.10
N PHE A 164 7.23 10.01 37.49
CA PHE A 164 6.60 10.42 38.74
C PHE A 164 7.38 9.94 39.98
N ALA A 165 7.88 8.71 39.96
CA ALA A 165 8.69 8.16 41.05
C ALA A 165 10.03 8.90 41.20
N VAL A 166 10.70 9.23 40.10
CA VAL A 166 11.94 10.04 40.11
C VAL A 166 11.66 11.46 40.62
N TRP A 167 10.52 12.04 40.25
CA TRP A 167 10.13 13.37 40.72
C TRP A 167 9.84 13.39 42.23
N GLN A 168 9.08 12.41 42.74
CA GLN A 168 8.81 12.30 44.17
C GLN A 168 10.06 12.07 45.02
N THR A 169 10.99 11.24 44.55
CA THR A 169 12.25 10.99 45.28
C THR A 169 13.15 12.22 45.32
N ARG A 170 13.18 13.03 44.25
CA ARG A 170 13.88 14.32 44.22
C ARG A 170 13.23 15.37 45.13
N GLN A 171 11.90 15.46 45.15
CA GLN A 171 11.14 16.34 46.05
C GLN A 171 11.42 16.02 47.53
N ARG A 172 11.34 14.74 47.92
CA ARG A 172 11.60 14.30 49.30
C ARG A 172 13.04 14.55 49.75
N ARG A 173 14.03 14.43 48.85
CA ARG A 173 15.43 14.76 49.15
C ARG A 173 15.65 16.27 49.37
N ARG A 174 14.95 17.12 48.62
CA ARG A 174 15.01 18.59 48.79
C ARG A 174 14.39 19.03 50.11
N GLN A 175 13.29 18.40 50.54
CA GLN A 175 12.62 18.72 51.81
C GLN A 175 13.40 18.23 53.06
N ARG A 176 14.29 17.24 52.93
CA ARG A 176 15.13 16.74 54.03
C ARG A 176 16.48 17.47 54.16
N ALA A 177 16.82 18.35 53.21
CA ALA A 177 18.05 19.13 53.20
C ALA A 177 17.81 20.62 53.55
N SER A 178 16.58 20.95 53.95
CA SER A 178 16.15 22.19 54.60
C SER A 178 15.82 21.90 56.05
#